data_AF-A0A918ASV1-F1
#
_entry.id   AF-A0A918ASV1-F1
#
_cell.length_a   1.000
_cell.length_b   1.000
_cell.length_c   1.000
_cell.angle_alpha   90.00
_cell.angle_beta   90.00
_cell.angle_gamma   90.00
#
_symmetry.space_group_name_H-M   'P 1'
#
loop_
_entity.id
_entity.type
_entity.pdbx_description
1 polymer ?
#
loop_
_entity_poly.entity_id
_entity_poly.type
_entity_poly.pdbx_seq_one_letter_code
_entity_poly.pdbx_strand_id
1 'polypeptide(L)'
;MAFTSRRLNLRQTPSAHPAAEGVLVVIGEIDAEASTSFRTELTAFVGTQGGDVILDLSEVGLITAAGVRVLLEIADRLSGTARRLRLVASAEVRRVLRAVRVADVLETYDELDDAVGAQAAALRRTFYRAADSGVVDVTPDELHRLRREIGDLRAKLRTRPLLARALGVLQERYRLPDEDTARRLLREASQRYNLKMRMVAAAVLNAPPPATGGAALWFPHRVRFPAPATMFPASGRRRTHTLPSLLDAVLDTALTCTATAIGYLQLVDTGIGGLRLERYRGFTAELADLLAHVDGGSTSCALALERRTRVVFHDIADSTVLTSKRVQEVMLGAGIRAVQSTPLLAPSRRCLGVVSTCHTRAEHVPSAVERGQLDDIACQAGQWLEWHEQTTVLDALEDLHGRARAATHRNGQR
;
A
#
# COMPACT_ATOMS: atom_id res chain seq x y z
N MET A 1 4.95 -64.88 15.34
CA MET A 1 5.33 -63.50 15.72
C MET A 1 4.27 -62.57 15.18
N ALA A 2 3.39 -62.06 16.06
CA ALA A 2 2.32 -61.15 15.66
C ALA A 2 2.91 -59.75 15.43
N PHE A 3 2.99 -59.32 14.17
CA PHE A 3 3.23 -57.91 13.85
C PHE A 3 1.92 -57.16 14.17
N THR A 4 1.90 -56.44 15.29
CA THR A 4 0.85 -55.48 15.61
C THR A 4 0.92 -54.33 14.59
N SER A 5 0.10 -54.39 13.55
CA SER A 5 -0.04 -53.33 12.54
C SER A 5 -0.46 -52.02 13.23
N ARG A 6 0.41 -51.00 13.17
CA ARG A 6 0.09 -49.65 13.64
C ARG A 6 -0.86 -49.02 12.62
N ARG A 7 -2.09 -48.68 13.03
CA ARG A 7 -3.10 -48.05 12.17
C ARG A 7 -2.53 -46.83 11.44
N LEU A 8 -2.62 -46.86 10.11
CA LEU A 8 -2.40 -45.71 9.24
C LEU A 8 -3.39 -44.59 9.62
N ASN A 9 -2.88 -43.40 9.91
CA ASN A 9 -3.70 -42.22 10.13
C ASN A 9 -3.31 -41.12 9.13
N LEU A 10 -4.31 -40.56 8.48
CA LEU A 10 -4.16 -39.49 7.50
C LEU A 10 -4.74 -38.21 8.09
N ARG A 11 -3.92 -37.16 8.16
CA ARG A 11 -4.32 -35.85 8.69
C ARG A 11 -4.08 -34.78 7.64
N GLN A 12 -5.12 -34.02 7.35
CA GLN A 12 -4.99 -32.78 6.59
C GLN A 12 -4.59 -31.67 7.55
N THR A 13 -3.52 -30.95 7.23
CA THR A 13 -3.14 -29.74 7.95
C THR A 13 -3.84 -28.54 7.30
N PRO A 14 -4.71 -27.81 8.03
CA PRO A 14 -5.23 -26.54 7.54
C PRO A 14 -4.07 -25.52 7.52
N SER A 15 -3.76 -24.97 6.36
CA SER A 15 -2.64 -24.02 6.23
C SER A 15 -3.11 -22.57 6.20
N ALA A 16 -2.33 -21.68 6.83
CA ALA A 16 -2.49 -20.23 6.77
C ALA A 16 -1.96 -19.61 5.45
N HIS A 17 -1.38 -20.42 4.54
CA HIS A 17 -0.79 -19.97 3.28
C HIS A 17 -1.56 -20.53 2.07
N PRO A 18 -1.98 -19.71 1.08
CA PRO A 18 -2.77 -20.17 -0.07
C PRO A 18 -2.02 -21.12 -1.04
N ALA A 19 -0.73 -21.40 -0.80
CA ALA A 19 0.07 -22.36 -1.57
C ALA A 19 0.18 -23.74 -0.89
N ALA A 20 -0.36 -23.88 0.31
CA ALA A 20 -0.36 -25.12 1.11
C ALA A 20 -1.76 -25.75 1.22
N GLU A 21 -2.74 -25.27 0.43
CA GLU A 21 -3.87 -26.11 0.02
C GLU A 21 -3.31 -27.28 -0.79
N GLY A 22 -3.32 -28.49 -0.22
CA GLY A 22 -2.81 -29.69 -0.88
C GLY A 22 -1.74 -30.47 -0.12
N VAL A 23 -1.51 -30.18 1.17
CA VAL A 23 -0.63 -31.00 2.03
C VAL A 23 -1.44 -32.12 2.71
N LEU A 24 -0.98 -33.37 2.57
CA LEU A 24 -1.53 -34.53 3.29
C LEU A 24 -0.43 -35.15 4.15
N VAL A 25 -0.66 -35.23 5.46
CA VAL A 25 0.28 -35.86 6.40
C VAL A 25 -0.15 -37.30 6.65
N VAL A 26 0.80 -38.22 6.48
CA VAL A 26 0.62 -39.65 6.70
C VAL A 26 1.41 -40.05 7.94
N ILE A 27 0.74 -40.72 8.87
CA ILE A 27 1.33 -41.16 10.13
C ILE A 27 1.14 -42.67 10.26
N GLY A 28 2.21 -43.40 10.59
CA GLY A 28 2.18 -44.84 10.83
C GLY A 28 3.00 -45.64 9.80
N GLU A 29 2.47 -46.77 9.35
CA GLU A 29 3.17 -47.68 8.44
C GLU A 29 2.32 -47.95 7.19
N ILE A 30 2.95 -47.98 6.02
CA ILE A 30 2.33 -48.31 4.73
C ILE A 30 2.75 -49.73 4.35
N ASP A 31 2.20 -50.70 5.08
CA ASP A 31 2.38 -52.12 4.80
C ASP A 31 1.47 -52.61 3.64
N ALA A 32 1.51 -53.91 3.34
CA ALA A 32 0.70 -54.48 2.26
C ALA A 32 -0.81 -54.33 2.51
N GLU A 33 -1.26 -54.41 3.76
CA GLU A 33 -2.66 -54.29 4.17
C GLU A 33 -3.13 -52.84 4.10
N ALA A 34 -2.35 -51.91 4.69
CA ALA A 34 -2.62 -50.48 4.71
C ALA A 34 -2.55 -49.82 3.33
N SER A 35 -1.81 -50.40 2.37
CA SER A 35 -1.66 -49.85 1.02
C SER A 35 -2.99 -49.64 0.28
N THR A 36 -4.03 -50.43 0.61
CA THR A 36 -5.36 -50.30 -0.02
C THR A 36 -6.12 -49.07 0.49
N SER A 37 -6.16 -48.85 1.80
CA SER A 37 -6.77 -47.64 2.39
C SER A 37 -5.97 -46.40 2.00
N PHE A 38 -4.64 -46.47 2.05
CA PHE A 38 -3.76 -45.40 1.60
C PHE A 38 -4.06 -44.95 0.17
N ARG A 39 -4.22 -45.90 -0.78
CA ARG A 39 -4.59 -45.59 -2.16
C ARG A 39 -5.92 -44.86 -2.27
N THR A 40 -6.95 -45.37 -1.61
CA THR A 40 -8.30 -44.81 -1.67
C THR A 40 -8.32 -43.38 -1.15
N GLU A 41 -7.69 -43.14 0.00
CA GLU A 41 -7.71 -41.84 0.67
C GLU A 41 -6.82 -40.81 -0.05
N LEU A 42 -5.63 -41.20 -0.51
CA LEU A 42 -4.78 -40.33 -1.32
C LEU A 42 -5.46 -39.97 -2.65
N THR A 43 -6.14 -40.93 -3.29
CA THR A 43 -6.89 -40.67 -4.53
C THR A 43 -8.03 -39.68 -4.30
N ALA A 44 -8.80 -39.86 -3.22
CA ALA A 44 -9.89 -38.96 -2.85
C ALA A 44 -9.35 -37.54 -2.56
N PHE A 45 -8.27 -37.45 -1.78
CA PHE A 45 -7.62 -36.17 -1.47
C PHE A 45 -7.18 -35.45 -2.74
N VAL A 46 -6.39 -36.11 -3.60
CA VAL A 46 -5.90 -35.53 -4.86
C VAL A 46 -7.04 -35.02 -5.75
N GLY A 47 -8.19 -35.71 -5.75
CA GLY A 47 -9.39 -35.32 -6.49
C GLY A 47 -10.07 -34.05 -5.96
N THR A 48 -9.92 -33.74 -4.67
CA THR A 48 -10.41 -32.50 -4.05
C THR A 48 -9.47 -31.31 -4.24
N GLN A 49 -8.21 -31.55 -4.60
CA GLN A 49 -7.21 -30.50 -4.78
C GLN A 49 -7.16 -30.02 -6.23
N GLY A 50 -7.11 -28.69 -6.41
CA GLY A 50 -6.96 -28.06 -7.74
C GLY A 50 -5.52 -27.89 -8.22
N GLY A 51 -4.52 -28.09 -7.35
CA GLY A 51 -3.11 -27.82 -7.63
C GLY A 51 -2.18 -29.01 -7.38
N ASP A 52 -0.87 -28.75 -7.43
CA ASP A 52 0.17 -29.70 -7.00
C ASP A 52 -0.11 -30.20 -5.56
N VAL A 53 0.32 -31.41 -5.26
CA VAL A 53 0.07 -32.08 -3.97
C VAL A 53 1.39 -32.35 -3.26
N ILE A 54 1.45 -32.06 -1.97
CA ILE A 54 2.55 -32.46 -1.09
C ILE A 54 2.05 -33.59 -0.19
N LEU A 55 2.78 -34.70 -0.20
CA LEU A 55 2.54 -35.81 0.70
C LEU A 55 3.67 -35.86 1.73
N ASP A 56 3.32 -35.67 2.99
CA ASP A 56 4.25 -35.71 4.09
C ASP A 56 4.29 -37.12 4.72
N LEU A 57 5.40 -37.81 4.49
CA LEU A 57 5.73 -39.14 5.00
C LEU A 57 6.85 -39.07 6.06
N SER A 58 7.11 -37.90 6.65
CA SER A 58 8.13 -37.72 7.69
C SER A 58 7.86 -38.59 8.93
N GLU A 59 6.58 -38.81 9.24
CA GLU A 59 6.09 -39.65 10.35
C GLU A 59 5.80 -41.11 9.92
N VAL A 60 6.28 -41.53 8.75
CA VAL A 60 6.16 -42.91 8.25
C VAL A 60 7.48 -43.66 8.41
N GLY A 61 7.46 -44.73 9.21
CA GLY A 61 8.65 -45.55 9.49
C GLY A 61 8.85 -46.72 8.53
N LEU A 62 7.82 -47.12 7.79
CA LEU A 62 7.85 -48.26 6.87
C LEU A 62 6.97 -48.01 5.64
N ILE A 63 7.51 -48.27 4.45
CA ILE A 63 6.75 -48.32 3.20
C ILE A 63 7.12 -49.59 2.42
N THR A 64 6.11 -50.35 2.03
CA THR A 64 6.27 -51.56 1.22
C THR A 64 6.26 -51.24 -0.28
N ALA A 65 6.65 -52.21 -1.12
CA ALA A 65 6.57 -52.08 -2.58
C ALA A 65 5.15 -51.73 -3.07
N ALA A 66 4.11 -52.22 -2.38
CA ALA A 66 2.72 -51.87 -2.66
C ALA A 66 2.44 -50.39 -2.40
N GLY A 67 2.96 -49.82 -1.31
CA GLY A 67 2.87 -48.39 -1.00
C GLY A 67 3.62 -47.52 -2.02
N VAL A 68 4.84 -47.90 -2.40
CA VAL A 68 5.62 -47.19 -3.42
C VAL A 68 4.89 -47.18 -4.77
N ARG A 69 4.28 -48.31 -5.15
CA ARG A 69 3.49 -48.40 -6.37
C ARG A 69 2.30 -47.42 -6.37
N VAL A 70 1.63 -47.23 -5.23
CA VAL A 70 0.57 -46.22 -5.09
C VAL A 70 1.10 -44.80 -5.34
N LEU A 71 2.29 -44.46 -4.81
CA LEU A 71 2.91 -43.15 -5.04
C LEU A 71 3.15 -42.90 -6.53
N LEU A 72 3.68 -43.89 -7.25
CA LEU A 72 3.94 -43.81 -8.69
C LEU A 72 2.64 -43.73 -9.51
N GLU A 73 1.62 -44.52 -9.15
CA GLU A 73 0.30 -44.46 -9.81
C GLU A 73 -0.35 -43.06 -9.69
N ILE A 74 -0.24 -42.42 -8.52
CA ILE A 74 -0.75 -41.06 -8.31
C ILE A 74 0.11 -40.02 -9.03
N ALA A 75 1.43 -40.17 -9.02
CA ALA A 75 2.35 -39.29 -9.72
C ALA A 75 2.08 -39.27 -11.24
N ASP A 76 1.89 -40.44 -11.83
CA ASP A 76 1.58 -40.60 -13.26
C ASP A 76 0.24 -39.96 -13.62
N ARG A 77 -0.79 -40.21 -12.79
CA ARG A 77 -2.11 -39.59 -12.96
C ARG A 77 -2.07 -38.06 -12.89
N LEU A 78 -1.33 -37.50 -11.93
CA LEU A 78 -1.17 -36.05 -11.80
C LEU A 78 -0.38 -35.45 -12.97
N SER A 79 0.67 -36.16 -13.43
CA SER A 79 1.48 -35.75 -14.58
C SER A 79 0.64 -35.60 -15.85
N GLY A 80 -0.36 -36.47 -16.07
CA GLY A 80 -1.34 -36.35 -17.15
C GLY A 80 -2.18 -35.06 -17.14
N THR A 81 -2.22 -34.35 -16.00
CA THR A 81 -2.90 -33.05 -15.83
C THR A 81 -1.93 -31.89 -15.58
N ALA A 82 -0.64 -32.07 -15.89
CA ALA A 82 0.44 -31.11 -15.62
C ALA A 82 0.57 -30.69 -14.13
N ARG A 83 0.11 -31.56 -13.23
CA ARG A 83 0.24 -31.42 -11.77
C ARG A 83 1.34 -32.33 -11.26
N ARG A 84 1.95 -31.99 -10.13
CA ARG A 84 3.04 -32.77 -9.53
C ARG A 84 2.68 -33.28 -8.14
N LEU A 85 3.21 -34.46 -7.80
CA LEU A 85 3.28 -34.98 -6.44
C LEU A 85 4.68 -34.70 -5.90
N ARG A 86 4.78 -34.07 -4.72
CA ARG A 86 6.03 -33.88 -3.98
C ARG A 86 5.98 -34.69 -2.69
N LEU A 87 7.11 -35.27 -2.30
CA LEU A 87 7.20 -36.13 -1.12
C LEU A 87 8.12 -35.51 -0.08
N VAL A 88 7.64 -35.36 1.16
CA VAL A 88 8.51 -35.20 2.33
C VAL A 88 8.71 -36.59 2.91
N ALA A 89 9.94 -37.05 3.12
CA ALA A 89 10.17 -38.44 3.47
C ALA A 89 11.21 -38.61 4.60
N SER A 90 10.87 -39.46 5.56
CA SER A 90 11.79 -39.96 6.59
C SER A 90 13.04 -40.62 5.97
N ALA A 91 14.10 -40.78 6.76
CA ALA A 91 15.33 -41.40 6.29
C ALA A 91 15.10 -42.86 5.83
N GLU A 92 14.23 -43.57 6.52
CA GLU A 92 13.82 -44.95 6.26
C GLU A 92 13.07 -45.06 4.93
N VAL A 93 12.08 -44.18 4.70
CA VAL A 93 11.31 -44.14 3.46
C VAL A 93 12.21 -43.75 2.28
N ARG A 94 13.09 -42.75 2.44
CA ARG A 94 14.04 -42.35 1.37
C ARG A 94 14.96 -43.49 0.95
N ARG A 95 15.39 -44.35 1.87
CA ARG A 95 16.22 -45.52 1.55
C ARG A 95 15.50 -46.47 0.60
N VAL A 96 14.20 -46.70 0.83
CA VAL A 96 13.35 -47.54 -0.04
C VAL A 96 13.12 -46.85 -1.39
N LEU A 97 12.78 -45.56 -1.39
CA LEU A 97 12.55 -44.80 -2.63
C LEU A 97 13.79 -44.74 -3.53
N ARG A 98 15.00 -44.59 -2.96
CA ARG A 98 16.27 -44.65 -3.70
C ARG A 98 16.54 -46.03 -4.28
N ALA A 99 16.28 -47.10 -3.52
CA ALA A 99 16.49 -48.47 -3.98
C ALA A 99 15.63 -48.82 -5.20
N VAL A 100 14.41 -48.25 -5.28
CA VAL A 100 13.47 -48.45 -6.39
C VAL A 100 13.59 -47.32 -7.45
N ARG A 101 14.57 -46.42 -7.32
CA ARG A 101 14.80 -45.28 -8.22
C ARG A 101 13.60 -44.35 -8.40
N VAL A 102 12.75 -44.25 -7.37
CA VAL A 102 11.58 -43.36 -7.37
C VAL A 102 11.99 -41.89 -7.36
N ALA A 103 13.17 -41.58 -6.81
CA ALA A 103 13.75 -40.23 -6.83
C ALA A 103 14.05 -39.70 -8.26
N ASP A 104 14.09 -40.59 -9.26
CA ASP A 104 14.26 -40.19 -10.67
C ASP A 104 12.94 -39.67 -11.27
N VAL A 105 11.80 -39.91 -10.58
CA VAL A 105 10.44 -39.59 -11.04
C VAL A 105 9.75 -38.58 -10.11
N LEU A 106 10.03 -38.63 -8.81
CA LEU A 106 9.39 -37.80 -7.79
C LEU A 106 10.39 -36.91 -7.05
N GLU A 107 10.02 -35.63 -6.89
CA GLU A 107 10.77 -34.66 -6.08
C GLU A 107 10.61 -35.02 -4.59
N THR A 108 11.72 -35.39 -3.93
CA THR A 108 11.74 -35.73 -2.50
C THR A 108 12.46 -34.67 -1.69
N TYR A 109 11.90 -34.31 -0.53
CA TYR A 109 12.39 -33.29 0.40
C TYR A 109 12.59 -33.88 1.79
N ASP A 110 13.49 -33.27 2.54
CA ASP A 110 13.81 -33.69 3.91
C ASP A 110 12.87 -33.04 4.92
N GLU A 111 12.44 -31.79 4.68
CA GLU A 111 11.51 -31.04 5.50
C GLU A 111 10.30 -30.53 4.70
N LEU A 112 9.18 -30.33 5.39
CA LEU A 112 7.93 -29.84 4.78
C LEU A 112 8.08 -28.41 4.24
N ASP A 113 8.82 -27.55 4.94
CA ASP A 113 9.03 -26.15 4.52
C ASP A 113 9.77 -26.05 3.17
N ASP A 114 10.71 -26.96 2.90
CA ASP A 114 11.40 -27.02 1.61
C ASP A 114 10.46 -27.44 0.47
N ALA A 115 9.60 -28.43 0.72
CA ALA A 115 8.61 -28.89 -0.26
C ALA A 115 7.58 -27.79 -0.58
N VAL A 116 7.10 -27.08 0.44
CA VAL A 116 6.19 -25.94 0.29
C VAL A 116 6.87 -24.78 -0.43
N GLY A 117 8.12 -24.48 -0.08
CA GLY A 117 8.93 -23.46 -0.75
C GLY A 117 9.13 -23.76 -2.24
N ALA A 118 9.42 -25.03 -2.58
CA ALA A 118 9.58 -25.47 -3.97
C ALA A 118 8.28 -25.40 -4.77
N GLN A 119 7.14 -25.78 -4.18
CA GLN A 119 5.82 -25.63 -4.80
C GLN A 119 5.48 -24.17 -5.09
N ALA A 120 5.73 -23.27 -4.12
CA ALA A 120 5.54 -21.83 -4.31
C ALA A 120 6.45 -21.26 -5.42
N ALA A 121 7.72 -21.70 -5.48
CA ALA A 121 8.65 -21.30 -6.53
C ALA A 121 8.27 -21.83 -7.92
N ALA A 122 7.68 -23.03 -8.00
CA ALA A 122 7.16 -23.59 -9.26
C ALA A 122 5.92 -22.83 -9.75
N LEU A 123 4.97 -22.53 -8.85
CA LEU A 123 3.82 -21.68 -9.17
C LEU A 123 4.26 -20.31 -9.69
N ARG A 124 5.22 -19.66 -9.01
CA ARG A 124 5.82 -18.42 -9.49
C ARG A 124 6.39 -18.56 -10.90
N ARG A 125 7.16 -19.62 -11.19
CA ARG A 125 7.72 -19.87 -12.54
C ARG A 125 6.64 -20.09 -13.61
N THR A 126 5.53 -20.76 -13.28
CA THR A 126 4.40 -20.93 -14.21
C THR A 126 3.67 -19.62 -14.48
N PHE A 127 3.47 -18.79 -13.45
CA PHE A 127 2.95 -17.43 -13.61
C PHE A 127 3.88 -16.54 -14.45
N TYR A 128 5.19 -16.67 -14.29
CA TYR A 128 6.18 -15.95 -15.11
C TYR A 128 6.26 -16.50 -16.55
N ARG A 129 6.07 -17.81 -16.78
CA ARG A 129 6.03 -18.39 -18.14
C ARG A 129 4.76 -18.02 -18.92
N ALA A 130 3.63 -17.83 -18.25
CA ALA A 130 2.42 -17.29 -18.88
C ALA A 130 2.56 -15.81 -19.28
N ALA A 131 3.48 -15.08 -18.66
CA ALA A 131 3.87 -13.73 -19.09
C ALA A 131 4.86 -13.73 -20.27
N ASP A 132 5.53 -14.86 -20.55
CA ASP A 132 6.54 -15.02 -21.62
C ASP A 132 5.94 -15.36 -22.99
N SER A 133 4.68 -15.79 -23.08
CA SER A 133 3.99 -15.93 -24.38
C SER A 133 3.56 -14.58 -24.99
N GLY A 134 3.90 -13.48 -24.33
CA GLY A 134 3.66 -12.11 -24.78
C GLY A 134 4.72 -11.12 -24.33
N VAL A 135 6.01 -11.46 -24.42
CA VAL A 135 7.11 -10.52 -24.15
C VAL A 135 7.05 -9.38 -25.18
N VAL A 136 6.39 -8.30 -24.81
CA VAL A 136 6.80 -6.97 -25.25
C VAL A 136 8.17 -6.77 -24.60
N ASP A 137 9.22 -6.66 -25.41
CA ASP A 137 10.56 -6.28 -24.95
C ASP A 137 10.50 -4.82 -24.47
N VAL A 138 9.97 -4.61 -23.26
CA VAL A 138 9.87 -3.30 -22.64
C VAL A 138 11.21 -3.02 -21.99
N THR A 139 11.98 -2.13 -22.62
CA THR A 139 13.23 -1.65 -22.03
C THR A 139 12.99 -1.07 -20.62
N PRO A 140 13.98 -1.10 -19.72
CA PRO A 140 13.85 -0.49 -18.40
C PRO A 140 13.36 0.96 -18.46
N ASP A 141 13.80 1.73 -19.46
CA ASP A 141 13.39 3.11 -19.67
C ASP A 141 11.91 3.24 -20.07
N GLU A 142 11.44 2.37 -20.97
CA GLU A 142 10.04 2.35 -21.38
C GLU A 142 9.13 1.91 -20.22
N LEU A 143 9.58 0.95 -19.40
CA LEU A 143 8.86 0.56 -18.18
C LEU A 143 8.75 1.73 -17.20
N HIS A 144 9.83 2.50 -16.99
CA HIS A 144 9.79 3.71 -16.16
C HIS A 144 8.86 4.78 -16.73
N ARG A 145 8.86 4.97 -18.05
CA ARG A 145 7.97 5.91 -18.74
C ARG A 145 6.50 5.52 -18.55
N LEU A 146 6.15 4.27 -18.85
CA LEU A 146 4.78 3.77 -18.71
C LEU A 146 4.31 3.83 -17.26
N ARG A 147 5.17 3.50 -16.29
CA ARG A 147 4.85 3.64 -14.85
C ARG A 147 4.55 5.10 -14.48
N ARG A 148 5.33 6.06 -14.99
CA ARG A 148 5.03 7.50 -14.79
C ARG A 148 3.71 7.90 -15.43
N GLU A 149 3.46 7.48 -16.67
CA GLU A 149 2.21 7.78 -17.37
C GLU A 149 0.98 7.22 -16.66
N ILE A 150 1.07 5.97 -16.20
CA ILE A 150 0.01 5.34 -15.38
C ILE A 150 -0.21 6.13 -14.10
N GLY A 151 0.86 6.56 -13.41
CA GLY A 151 0.77 7.40 -12.21
C GLY A 151 0.04 8.73 -12.50
N ASP A 152 0.40 9.40 -13.59
CA ASP A 152 -0.22 10.66 -14.02
C ASP A 152 -1.71 10.48 -14.37
N LEU A 153 -2.05 9.39 -15.07
CA LEU A 153 -3.44 9.06 -15.40
C LEU A 153 -4.26 8.76 -14.13
N ARG A 154 -3.71 8.00 -13.19
CA ARG A 154 -4.34 7.75 -11.88
C ARG A 154 -4.56 9.05 -11.11
N ALA A 155 -3.59 9.95 -11.08
CA ALA A 155 -3.72 11.25 -10.43
C ALA A 155 -4.84 12.10 -11.06
N LYS A 156 -4.93 12.12 -12.39
CA LYS A 156 -6.02 12.79 -13.12
C LYS A 156 -7.38 12.19 -12.80
N LEU A 157 -7.51 10.85 -12.80
CA LEU A 157 -8.76 10.16 -12.49
C LEU A 157 -9.27 10.45 -11.08
N ARG A 158 -8.37 10.58 -10.09
CA ARG A 158 -8.73 10.98 -8.72
C ARG A 158 -9.26 12.41 -8.64
N THR A 159 -8.68 13.34 -9.40
CA THR A 159 -8.98 14.78 -9.27
C THR A 159 -10.18 15.23 -10.11
N ARG A 160 -10.45 14.60 -11.25
CA ARG A 160 -11.53 15.01 -12.18
C ARG A 160 -12.93 15.05 -11.54
N PRO A 161 -13.39 14.03 -10.79
CA PRO A 161 -14.71 14.06 -10.17
C PRO A 161 -14.88 15.19 -9.15
N LEU A 162 -13.83 15.49 -8.38
CA LEU A 162 -13.80 16.60 -7.43
C LEU A 162 -13.99 17.94 -8.15
N LEU A 163 -13.24 18.16 -9.24
CA LEU A 163 -13.35 19.37 -10.04
C LEU A 163 -14.75 19.49 -10.65
N ALA A 164 -15.28 18.43 -11.26
CA ALA A 164 -16.61 18.45 -11.87
C ALA A 164 -17.71 18.82 -10.84
N ARG A 165 -17.67 18.24 -9.63
CA ARG A 165 -18.59 18.61 -8.54
C ARG A 165 -18.47 20.07 -8.15
N ALA A 166 -17.25 20.58 -7.97
CA ALA A 166 -17.04 21.98 -7.60
C ALA A 166 -17.57 22.94 -8.69
N LEU A 167 -17.34 22.62 -9.96
CA LEU A 167 -17.85 23.40 -11.09
C LEU A 167 -19.39 23.43 -11.09
N GLY A 168 -20.04 22.27 -10.91
CA GLY A 168 -21.51 22.20 -10.80
C GLY A 168 -22.06 23.03 -9.63
N VAL A 169 -21.42 22.98 -8.46
CA VAL A 169 -21.80 23.80 -7.30
C VAL A 169 -21.67 25.30 -7.61
N LEU A 170 -20.60 25.72 -8.28
CA LEU A 170 -20.41 27.12 -8.68
C LEU A 170 -21.45 27.57 -9.71
N GLN A 171 -21.75 26.73 -10.70
CA GLN A 171 -22.77 27.02 -11.70
C GLN A 171 -24.14 27.23 -11.05
N GLU A 172 -24.57 26.32 -10.19
CA GLU A 172 -25.87 26.43 -9.52
C GLU A 172 -25.90 27.63 -8.56
N ARG A 173 -24.86 27.78 -7.73
CA ARG A 173 -24.81 28.83 -6.70
C ARG A 173 -24.86 30.24 -7.27
N TYR A 174 -24.21 30.48 -8.41
CA TYR A 174 -24.11 31.80 -9.02
C TYR A 174 -24.91 31.95 -10.32
N ARG A 175 -25.70 30.93 -10.70
CA ARG A 175 -26.44 30.89 -11.98
C ARG A 175 -25.53 31.21 -13.17
N LEU A 176 -24.35 30.59 -13.19
CA LEU A 176 -23.38 30.79 -14.28
C LEU A 176 -23.89 30.15 -15.57
N PRO A 177 -23.63 30.76 -16.74
CA PRO A 177 -24.21 30.32 -18.01
C PRO A 177 -23.70 28.96 -18.48
N ASP A 178 -22.44 28.64 -18.18
CA ASP A 178 -21.75 27.45 -18.65
C ASP A 178 -20.64 27.00 -17.69
N GLU A 179 -20.18 25.75 -17.88
CA GLU A 179 -19.13 25.16 -17.07
C GLU A 179 -17.78 25.87 -17.29
N ASP A 180 -17.52 26.36 -18.51
CA ASP A 180 -16.26 27.04 -18.82
C ASP A 180 -16.09 28.34 -18.03
N THR A 181 -17.18 29.04 -17.73
CA THR A 181 -17.22 30.23 -16.88
C THR A 181 -16.86 29.88 -15.45
N ALA A 182 -17.46 28.81 -14.91
CA ALA A 182 -17.09 28.29 -13.59
C ALA A 182 -15.62 27.86 -13.54
N ARG A 183 -15.15 27.20 -14.60
CA ARG A 183 -13.76 26.71 -14.73
C ARG A 183 -12.76 27.84 -14.82
N ARG A 184 -13.08 28.92 -15.56
CA ARG A 184 -12.26 30.14 -15.62
C ARG A 184 -12.15 30.79 -14.24
N LEU A 185 -13.26 30.99 -13.54
CA LEU A 185 -13.27 31.58 -12.18
C LEU A 185 -12.41 30.77 -11.20
N LEU A 186 -12.58 29.45 -11.21
CA LEU A 186 -11.79 28.54 -10.36
C LEU A 186 -10.29 28.59 -10.68
N ARG A 187 -9.93 28.66 -11.98
CA ARG A 187 -8.54 28.78 -12.44
C ARG A 187 -7.93 30.14 -12.07
N GLU A 188 -8.66 31.24 -12.20
CA GLU A 188 -8.21 32.57 -11.81
C GLU A 188 -7.89 32.65 -10.32
N ALA A 189 -8.79 32.15 -9.46
CA ALA A 189 -8.55 32.08 -8.02
C ALA A 189 -7.32 31.21 -7.70
N SER A 190 -7.19 30.05 -8.37
CA SER A 190 -6.03 29.18 -8.25
C SER A 190 -4.71 29.90 -8.59
N GLN A 191 -4.65 30.61 -9.71
CA GLN A 191 -3.45 31.31 -10.17
C GLN A 191 -3.10 32.51 -9.29
N ARG A 192 -4.10 33.35 -8.96
CA ARG A 192 -3.91 34.58 -8.18
C ARG A 192 -3.37 34.31 -6.77
N TYR A 193 -3.82 33.24 -6.14
CA TYR A 193 -3.43 32.86 -4.79
C TYR A 193 -2.34 31.78 -4.76
N ASN A 194 -1.80 31.39 -5.91
CA ASN A 194 -0.81 30.32 -6.05
C ASN A 194 -1.23 29.00 -5.35
N LEU A 195 -2.51 28.64 -5.52
CA LEU A 195 -3.10 27.42 -4.98
C LEU A 195 -3.28 26.40 -6.10
N LYS A 196 -3.07 25.12 -5.82
CA LYS A 196 -3.48 24.04 -6.73
C LYS A 196 -5.00 24.13 -6.93
N MET A 197 -5.48 24.07 -8.17
CA MET A 197 -6.91 24.19 -8.52
C MET A 197 -7.80 23.20 -7.73
N ARG A 198 -7.30 21.99 -7.46
CA ARG A 198 -7.98 21.00 -6.59
C ARG A 198 -8.22 21.48 -5.16
N MET A 199 -7.33 22.29 -4.59
CA MET A 199 -7.49 22.82 -3.23
C MET A 199 -8.62 23.84 -3.19
N VAL A 200 -8.70 24.72 -4.20
CA VAL A 200 -9.81 25.67 -4.32
C VAL A 200 -11.13 24.91 -4.53
N ALA A 201 -11.13 23.88 -5.38
CA ALA A 201 -12.31 23.04 -5.60
C ALA A 201 -12.77 22.32 -4.32
N ALA A 202 -11.86 21.70 -3.57
CA ALA A 202 -12.18 21.08 -2.29
C ALA A 202 -12.71 22.12 -1.29
N ALA A 203 -12.12 23.31 -1.26
CA ALA A 203 -12.57 24.39 -0.39
C ALA A 203 -13.99 24.87 -0.74
N VAL A 204 -14.32 25.00 -2.04
CA VAL A 204 -15.69 25.32 -2.51
C VAL A 204 -16.72 24.31 -2.01
N LEU A 205 -16.34 23.03 -1.98
CA LEU A 205 -17.22 21.93 -1.60
C LEU A 205 -17.38 21.78 -0.07
N ASN A 206 -16.33 22.11 0.69
CA ASN A 206 -16.31 21.89 2.14
C ASN A 206 -16.65 23.14 2.96
N ALA A 207 -16.44 24.34 2.41
CA ALA A 207 -16.80 25.58 3.09
C ALA A 207 -18.33 25.75 3.13
N PRO A 208 -18.89 26.24 4.25
CA PRO A 208 -20.28 26.67 4.30
C PRO A 208 -20.57 27.65 3.15
N PRO A 209 -21.71 27.54 2.46
CA PRO A 209 -22.06 28.50 1.41
C PRO A 209 -22.19 29.91 2.02
N PRO A 210 -21.94 30.97 1.22
CA PRO A 210 -22.25 32.34 1.63
C PRO A 210 -23.71 32.46 2.07
N ALA A 211 -23.99 33.39 3.00
CA ALA A 211 -25.35 33.63 3.47
C ALA A 211 -26.31 33.93 2.29
N THR A 212 -27.54 33.44 2.41
CA THR A 212 -28.58 33.56 1.38
C THR A 212 -28.88 35.02 1.04
N GLY A 213 -29.32 35.29 -0.19
CA GLY A 213 -29.80 36.63 -0.59
C GLY A 213 -28.73 37.59 -1.13
N GLY A 214 -27.64 37.09 -1.70
CA GLY A 214 -26.64 37.95 -2.35
C GLY A 214 -25.74 38.69 -1.37
N ALA A 215 -25.33 38.02 -0.28
CA ALA A 215 -24.35 38.52 0.67
C ALA A 215 -23.08 39.03 -0.05
N ALA A 216 -22.61 40.23 0.31
CA ALA A 216 -21.43 40.88 -0.28
C ALA A 216 -20.14 40.08 -0.07
N LEU A 217 -20.05 39.39 1.06
CA LEU A 217 -18.89 38.63 1.47
C LEU A 217 -19.25 37.16 1.68
N TRP A 218 -18.30 36.27 1.37
CA TRP A 218 -18.40 34.86 1.75
C TRP A 218 -18.23 34.71 3.27
N PHE A 219 -17.24 35.40 3.85
CA PHE A 219 -16.92 35.26 5.28
C PHE A 219 -16.97 36.61 6.02
N PRO A 220 -18.17 37.13 6.35
CA PRO A 220 -18.34 38.48 6.91
C PRO A 220 -17.72 38.69 8.30
N HIS A 221 -17.51 37.62 9.08
CA HIS A 221 -16.96 37.69 10.44
C HIS A 221 -15.55 37.10 10.55
N ARG A 222 -14.86 36.95 9.41
CA ARG A 222 -13.54 36.32 9.38
C ARG A 222 -12.45 37.30 9.83
N VAL A 223 -11.76 36.93 10.89
CA VAL A 223 -10.56 37.60 11.37
C VAL A 223 -9.34 37.06 10.63
N ARG A 224 -8.43 37.95 10.23
CA ARG A 224 -7.15 37.58 9.60
C ARG A 224 -6.02 37.71 10.62
N PHE A 225 -5.14 36.71 10.65
CA PHE A 225 -3.94 36.71 11.46
C PHE A 225 -2.70 36.73 10.56
N PRO A 226 -1.57 37.33 11.01
CA PRO A 226 -0.30 37.21 10.30
C PRO A 226 0.16 35.75 10.24
N ALA A 227 0.98 35.42 9.26
CA ALA A 227 1.58 34.09 9.15
C ALA A 227 2.36 33.75 10.43
N PRO A 228 2.18 32.55 11.01
CA PRO A 228 2.97 32.10 12.13
C PRO A 228 4.46 32.13 11.77
N ALA A 229 5.29 32.59 12.71
CA ALA A 229 6.73 32.46 12.59
C ALA A 229 7.09 30.96 12.60
N THR A 230 8.05 30.58 11.76
CA THR A 230 8.58 29.21 11.76
C THR A 230 10.09 29.25 11.94
N MET A 231 10.62 28.25 12.63
CA MET A 231 12.07 28.05 12.79
C MET A 231 12.70 27.43 11.55
N PHE A 232 11.89 27.04 10.55
CA PHE A 232 12.38 26.48 9.30
C PHE A 232 13.13 27.55 8.49
N PRO A 233 14.30 27.22 7.93
CA PRO A 233 14.99 28.13 7.03
C PRO A 233 14.08 28.42 5.83
N ALA A 234 13.76 29.70 5.62
CA ALA A 234 13.07 30.14 4.41
C ALA A 234 14.06 30.18 3.25
N SER A 235 13.75 29.47 2.16
CA SER A 235 14.56 29.51 0.94
C SER A 235 14.28 30.79 0.14
N GLY A 236 15.34 31.51 -0.24
CA GLY A 236 15.29 32.65 -1.16
C GLY A 236 15.21 34.03 -0.50
N ARG A 237 14.95 35.09 -1.29
CA ARG A 237 14.93 36.51 -0.84
C ARG A 237 13.71 36.89 0.02
N ARG A 238 12.69 36.04 0.13
CA ARG A 238 11.48 36.32 0.92
C ARG A 238 11.61 35.76 2.33
N ARG A 239 11.29 36.58 3.34
CA ARG A 239 11.23 36.16 4.76
C ARG A 239 9.95 35.39 5.13
N THR A 240 9.18 34.94 4.14
CA THR A 240 7.87 34.28 4.34
C THR A 240 7.77 33.03 3.47
N HIS A 241 7.29 31.94 4.03
CA HIS A 241 7.09 30.69 3.29
C HIS A 241 5.92 30.76 2.32
N THR A 242 6.05 30.08 1.18
CA THR A 242 4.91 29.60 0.38
C THR A 242 4.58 28.17 0.84
N LEU A 243 3.38 27.64 0.52
CA LEU A 243 3.08 26.26 0.86
C LEU A 243 4.15 25.30 0.30
N PRO A 244 4.53 25.38 -1.00
CA PRO A 244 5.61 24.55 -1.50
C PRO A 244 6.92 24.62 -0.72
N SER A 245 7.41 25.82 -0.44
CA SER A 245 8.69 26.00 0.26
C SER A 245 8.62 25.56 1.72
N LEU A 246 7.48 25.72 2.38
CA LEU A 246 7.28 25.18 3.73
C LEU A 246 7.41 23.66 3.71
N LEU A 247 6.70 22.97 2.81
CA LEU A 247 6.70 21.50 2.79
C LEU A 247 8.09 20.94 2.50
N ASP A 248 8.85 21.59 1.63
CA ASP A 248 10.26 21.24 1.39
C ASP A 248 11.09 21.45 2.65
N ALA A 249 10.99 22.61 3.30
CA ALA A 249 11.75 22.90 4.52
C ALA A 249 11.39 21.96 5.69
N VAL A 250 10.11 21.59 5.87
CA VAL A 250 9.66 20.63 6.88
C VAL A 250 10.28 19.26 6.63
N LEU A 251 10.22 18.76 5.38
CA LEU A 251 10.78 17.47 5.05
C LEU A 251 12.31 17.45 5.22
N ASP A 252 13.01 18.45 4.67
CA ASP A 252 14.48 18.51 4.72
C ASP A 252 14.99 18.67 6.18
N THR A 253 14.27 19.44 7.02
CA THR A 253 14.59 19.56 8.45
C THR A 253 14.35 18.25 9.20
N ALA A 254 13.24 17.55 8.92
CA ALA A 254 12.94 16.26 9.53
C ALA A 254 13.99 15.20 9.18
N LEU A 255 14.40 15.14 7.91
CA LEU A 255 15.44 14.23 7.43
C LEU A 255 16.80 14.50 8.09
N THR A 256 17.16 15.78 8.23
CA THR A 256 18.39 16.21 8.90
C THR A 256 18.36 15.84 10.38
N CYS A 257 17.24 16.10 11.06
CA CYS A 257 17.03 15.76 12.47
C CYS A 257 17.21 14.26 12.73
N THR A 258 16.65 13.39 11.87
CA THR A 258 16.72 11.93 12.05
C THR A 258 17.90 11.27 11.33
N ALA A 259 18.86 12.05 10.84
CA ALA A 259 20.03 11.56 10.11
C ALA A 259 19.71 10.52 9.01
N THR A 260 18.69 10.77 8.19
CA THR A 260 18.31 9.89 7.08
C THR A 260 18.12 10.66 5.78
N ALA A 261 18.36 9.99 4.65
CA ALA A 261 18.18 10.54 3.31
C ALA A 261 16.81 10.19 2.69
N ILE A 262 16.02 9.32 3.34
CA ILE A 262 14.78 8.79 2.79
C ILE A 262 13.60 9.25 3.65
N GLY A 263 12.61 9.87 3.02
CA GLY A 263 11.39 10.27 3.70
C GLY A 263 10.43 11.00 2.79
N TYR A 264 9.24 11.27 3.33
CA TYR A 264 8.13 11.83 2.59
C TYR A 264 7.19 12.63 3.47
N LEU A 265 6.44 13.52 2.82
CA LEU A 265 5.43 14.34 3.45
C LEU A 265 4.13 14.20 2.67
N GLN A 266 3.07 13.87 3.39
CA GLN A 266 1.71 13.80 2.89
C GLN A 266 0.85 14.85 3.57
N LEU A 267 -0.07 15.46 2.83
CA LEU A 267 -1.12 16.31 3.39
C LEU A 267 -2.46 15.58 3.33
N VAL A 268 -3.33 15.89 4.28
CA VAL A 268 -4.72 15.41 4.23
C VAL A 268 -5.38 15.95 2.96
N ASP A 269 -5.98 15.06 2.18
CA ASP A 269 -6.76 15.48 1.00
C ASP A 269 -8.21 15.69 1.41
N THR A 270 -8.60 16.94 1.63
CA THR A 270 -9.97 17.28 2.04
C THR A 270 -11.02 17.07 0.94
N GLY A 271 -10.61 16.88 -0.31
CA GLY A 271 -11.53 16.67 -1.42
C GLY A 271 -11.91 15.20 -1.61
N ILE A 272 -10.92 14.31 -1.49
CA ILE A 272 -11.08 12.87 -1.73
C ILE A 272 -11.10 12.07 -0.42
N GLY A 273 -10.50 12.60 0.65
CA GLY A 273 -10.21 11.88 1.90
C GLY A 273 -8.78 11.35 1.93
N GLY A 274 -8.34 10.83 3.08
CA GLY A 274 -7.03 10.22 3.23
C GLY A 274 -5.84 11.19 3.14
N LEU A 275 -4.67 10.63 2.88
CA LEU A 275 -3.40 11.32 2.73
C LEU A 275 -2.97 11.34 1.26
N ARG A 276 -2.36 12.44 0.83
CA ARG A 276 -1.79 12.55 -0.51
C ARG A 276 -0.36 13.04 -0.45
N LEU A 277 0.50 12.38 -1.21
CA LEU A 277 1.91 12.72 -1.32
C LEU A 277 2.10 14.14 -1.86
N GLU A 278 2.91 14.92 -1.16
CA GLU A 278 3.30 16.27 -1.54
C GLU A 278 4.79 16.38 -1.79
N ARG A 279 5.63 15.77 -0.95
CA ARG A 279 7.08 15.80 -1.07
C ARG A 279 7.67 14.45 -0.71
N TYR A 280 8.82 14.13 -1.30
CA TYR A 280 9.62 12.98 -0.94
C TYR A 280 11.09 13.20 -1.30
N ARG A 281 11.99 12.42 -0.66
CA ARG A 281 13.42 12.32 -0.94
C ARG A 281 13.83 10.85 -0.89
N GLY A 282 14.76 10.44 -1.76
CA GLY A 282 15.29 9.07 -1.78
C GLY A 282 14.28 7.99 -2.18
N PHE A 283 13.26 8.33 -2.99
CA PHE A 283 12.22 7.38 -3.42
C PHE A 283 12.47 6.82 -4.82
N THR A 284 12.00 5.58 -5.03
CA THR A 284 11.74 5.04 -6.37
C THR A 284 10.41 5.59 -6.91
N ALA A 285 10.25 5.61 -8.24
CA ALA A 285 8.99 6.02 -8.88
C ALA A 285 7.82 5.12 -8.45
N GLU A 286 8.09 3.83 -8.22
CA GLU A 286 7.09 2.86 -7.79
C GLU A 286 6.59 3.12 -6.37
N LEU A 287 7.49 3.45 -5.44
CA LEU A 287 7.10 3.84 -4.08
C LEU A 287 6.31 5.16 -4.07
N ALA A 288 6.69 6.11 -4.93
CA ALA A 288 5.96 7.37 -5.06
C ALA A 288 4.53 7.18 -5.58
N ASP A 289 4.32 6.30 -6.58
CA ASP A 289 2.98 5.97 -7.08
C ASP A 289 2.14 5.23 -6.02
N LEU A 290 2.76 4.27 -5.31
CA LEU A 290 2.11 3.52 -4.24
C LEU A 290 1.64 4.43 -3.09
N LEU A 291 2.45 5.42 -2.72
CA LEU A 291 2.14 6.38 -1.64
C LEU A 291 1.47 7.66 -2.14
N ALA A 292 1.21 7.78 -3.44
CA ALA A 292 0.63 8.96 -4.07
C ALA A 292 -0.66 9.38 -3.36
N HIS A 293 -1.44 8.41 -2.91
CA HIS A 293 -2.59 8.60 -2.05
C HIS A 293 -2.85 7.36 -1.20
N VAL A 294 -3.03 7.58 0.10
CA VAL A 294 -3.23 6.53 1.12
C VAL A 294 -4.54 6.82 1.85
N ASP A 295 -5.48 5.90 1.77
CA ASP A 295 -6.82 5.99 2.34
C ASP A 295 -6.99 5.02 3.51
N GLY A 296 -6.88 5.54 4.73
CA GLY A 296 -6.97 4.71 5.93
C GLY A 296 -5.98 3.53 5.93
N GLY A 297 -6.25 2.54 6.76
CA GLY A 297 -5.53 1.28 6.76
C GLY A 297 -4.27 1.22 7.61
N SER A 298 -3.43 0.24 7.29
CA SER A 298 -2.38 -0.31 8.16
C SER A 298 -0.99 0.32 7.99
N THR A 299 -0.85 1.34 7.14
CA THR A 299 0.44 2.03 6.98
C THR A 299 0.73 2.92 8.19
N SER A 300 2.00 3.15 8.49
CA SER A 300 2.37 3.99 9.64
C SER A 300 1.84 5.41 9.51
N CYS A 301 1.80 5.98 8.30
CA CYS A 301 1.26 7.32 8.07
C CYS A 301 -0.27 7.38 8.19
N ALA A 302 -1.00 6.38 7.71
CA ALA A 302 -2.45 6.30 7.91
C ALA A 302 -2.81 6.18 9.39
N LEU A 303 -2.09 5.33 10.14
CA LEU A 303 -2.28 5.19 11.57
C LEU A 303 -1.92 6.47 12.34
N ALA A 304 -0.87 7.19 11.93
CA ALA A 304 -0.52 8.48 12.52
C ALA A 304 -1.61 9.54 12.29
N LEU A 305 -2.23 9.54 11.09
CA LEU A 305 -3.38 10.39 10.81
C LEU A 305 -4.58 10.04 11.71
N GLU A 306 -4.92 8.76 11.82
CA GLU A 306 -6.06 8.28 12.60
C GLU A 306 -5.88 8.52 14.10
N ARG A 307 -4.76 8.08 14.65
CA ARG A 307 -4.47 8.15 16.09
C ARG A 307 -4.08 9.55 16.55
N ARG A 308 -3.64 10.41 15.62
CA ARG A 308 -3.08 11.74 15.91
C ARG A 308 -1.88 11.68 16.86
N THR A 309 -1.16 10.57 16.80
CA THR A 309 0.08 10.33 17.55
C THR A 309 1.14 9.84 16.60
N ARG A 310 2.41 10.01 16.96
CA ARG A 310 3.52 9.38 16.26
C ARG A 310 3.33 7.86 16.19
N VAL A 311 3.66 7.27 15.05
CA VAL A 311 3.67 5.81 14.82
C VAL A 311 5.03 5.41 14.28
N VAL A 312 5.63 4.37 14.88
CA VAL A 312 6.93 3.84 14.48
C VAL A 312 6.76 2.36 14.15
N PHE A 313 7.23 1.97 12.97
CA PHE A 313 7.46 0.57 12.63
C PHE A 313 8.96 0.32 12.71
N HIS A 314 9.38 -0.47 13.70
CA HIS A 314 10.78 -0.78 13.97
C HIS A 314 11.38 -1.71 12.89
N ASP A 315 10.58 -2.63 12.38
CA ASP A 315 10.88 -3.34 11.15
C ASP A 315 9.61 -3.51 10.32
N ILE A 316 9.68 -3.15 9.06
CA ILE A 316 8.62 -3.32 8.08
C ILE A 316 8.44 -4.81 7.76
N ALA A 317 9.51 -5.61 7.79
CA ALA A 317 9.45 -7.04 7.50
C ALA A 317 8.59 -7.80 8.54
N ASP A 318 8.72 -7.42 9.81
CA ASP A 318 8.08 -8.12 10.93
C ASP A 318 6.79 -7.43 11.42
N SER A 319 6.40 -6.33 10.79
CA SER A 319 5.22 -5.57 11.20
C SER A 319 3.94 -6.36 10.93
N THR A 320 3.30 -6.85 12.00
CA THR A 320 1.97 -7.46 11.97
C THR A 320 0.87 -6.42 11.72
N VAL A 321 1.17 -5.14 12.01
CA VAL A 321 0.24 -4.04 11.81
C VAL A 321 0.11 -3.73 10.33
N LEU A 322 1.20 -3.78 9.56
CA LEU A 322 1.21 -3.56 8.11
C LEU A 322 0.62 -4.77 7.36
N THR A 323 -0.68 -4.74 7.12
CA THR A 323 -1.39 -5.85 6.45
C THR A 323 -1.19 -5.91 4.94
N SER A 324 -0.87 -4.78 4.29
CA SER A 324 -0.70 -4.72 2.84
C SER A 324 0.65 -5.29 2.41
N LYS A 325 0.65 -6.53 1.91
CA LYS A 325 1.85 -7.20 1.39
C LYS A 325 2.52 -6.45 0.25
N ARG A 326 1.74 -5.86 -0.65
CA ARG A 326 2.29 -5.02 -1.74
C ARG A 326 3.04 -3.81 -1.21
N VAL A 327 2.50 -3.13 -0.18
CA VAL A 327 3.19 -1.97 0.42
C VAL A 327 4.47 -2.41 1.12
N GLN A 328 4.41 -3.52 1.85
CA GLN A 328 5.57 -4.13 2.50
C GLN A 328 6.67 -4.45 1.48
N GLU A 329 6.35 -5.16 0.39
CA GLU A 329 7.30 -5.56 -0.66
C GLU A 329 7.96 -4.36 -1.34
N VAL A 330 7.19 -3.32 -1.70
CA VAL A 330 7.74 -2.13 -2.36
C VAL A 330 8.64 -1.33 -1.41
N MET A 331 8.27 -1.22 -0.13
CA MET A 331 9.12 -0.53 0.86
C MET A 331 10.43 -1.30 1.11
N LEU A 332 10.37 -2.64 1.26
CA LEU A 332 11.55 -3.49 1.43
C LEU A 332 12.43 -3.50 0.17
N GLY A 333 11.83 -3.54 -1.02
CA GLY A 333 12.54 -3.45 -2.30
C GLY A 333 13.23 -2.10 -2.51
N ALA A 334 12.72 -1.03 -1.89
CA ALA A 334 13.38 0.28 -1.82
C ALA A 334 14.46 0.36 -0.72
N GLY A 335 14.75 -0.75 -0.03
CA GLY A 335 15.73 -0.83 1.06
C GLY A 335 15.25 -0.22 2.37
N ILE A 336 13.96 0.10 2.51
CA ILE A 336 13.40 0.70 3.73
C ILE A 336 13.07 -0.42 4.70
N ARG A 337 13.66 -0.35 5.90
CA ARG A 337 13.48 -1.32 6.97
C ARG A 337 12.67 -0.77 8.14
N ALA A 338 12.87 0.49 8.50
CA ALA A 338 12.07 1.13 9.54
C ALA A 338 11.42 2.42 9.01
N VAL A 339 10.25 2.75 9.55
CA VAL A 339 9.56 4.00 9.22
C VAL A 339 8.96 4.62 10.47
N GLN A 340 9.17 5.92 10.63
CA GLN A 340 8.53 6.75 11.64
C GLN A 340 7.64 7.77 10.95
N SER A 341 6.40 7.90 11.42
CA SER A 341 5.41 8.83 10.91
C SER A 341 4.93 9.74 12.03
N THR A 342 5.13 11.05 11.87
CA THR A 342 4.79 12.09 12.86
C THR A 342 3.68 12.98 12.29
N PRO A 343 2.52 13.09 12.97
CA PRO A 343 1.39 13.87 12.48
C PRO A 343 1.62 15.38 12.62
N LEU A 344 1.26 16.15 11.59
CA LEU A 344 1.31 17.61 11.59
C LEU A 344 0.04 18.16 12.24
N LEU A 345 0.07 18.34 13.56
CA LEU A 345 -1.07 18.77 14.35
C LEU A 345 -1.18 20.29 14.42
N ALA A 346 -2.36 20.80 14.10
CA ALA A 346 -2.72 22.20 14.29
C ALA A 346 -3.14 22.50 15.74
N PRO A 347 -3.14 23.78 16.17
CA PRO A 347 -3.72 24.21 17.46
C PRO A 347 -5.14 23.70 17.71
N SER A 348 -5.95 23.59 16.66
CA SER A 348 -7.30 22.98 16.71
C SER A 348 -7.31 21.47 16.96
N ARG A 349 -6.14 20.84 17.15
CA ARG A 349 -5.92 19.39 17.25
C ARG A 349 -6.30 18.60 15.99
N ARG A 350 -6.57 19.30 14.88
CA ARG A 350 -6.71 18.68 13.56
C ARG A 350 -5.34 18.22 13.06
N CYS A 351 -5.27 17.01 12.53
CA CYS A 351 -4.11 16.55 11.79
C CYS A 351 -4.25 17.02 10.33
N LEU A 352 -3.31 17.83 9.85
CA LEU A 352 -3.35 18.42 8.49
C LEU A 352 -2.42 17.70 7.51
N GLY A 353 -1.59 16.79 8.01
CA GLY A 353 -0.67 15.98 7.22
C GLY A 353 0.20 15.10 8.10
N VAL A 354 1.12 14.39 7.48
CA VAL A 354 2.07 13.50 8.17
C VAL A 354 3.43 13.67 7.49
N VAL A 355 4.48 13.82 8.30
CA VAL A 355 5.87 13.71 7.84
C VAL A 355 6.42 12.36 8.29
N SER A 356 7.06 11.66 7.36
CA SER A 356 7.57 10.32 7.57
C SER A 356 9.05 10.22 7.21
N THR A 357 9.85 9.71 8.16
CA THR A 357 11.28 9.44 7.99
C THR A 357 11.50 7.93 7.91
N CYS A 358 12.31 7.50 6.94
CA CYS A 358 12.54 6.10 6.63
C CYS A 358 14.01 5.76 6.85
N HIS A 359 14.30 4.56 7.35
CA HIS A 359 15.66 4.12 7.63
C HIS A 359 15.94 2.76 6.98
N THR A 360 17.18 2.57 6.54
CA THR A 360 17.63 1.33 5.87
C THR A 360 18.01 0.22 6.86
N ARG A 361 18.11 0.55 8.15
CA ARG A 361 18.35 -0.40 9.24
C ARG A 361 17.05 -0.66 10.00
N ALA A 362 16.84 -1.92 10.35
CA ALA A 362 15.80 -2.31 11.31
C ALA A 362 16.12 -1.74 12.70
N GLU A 363 15.10 -1.66 13.55
CA GLU A 363 15.18 -1.25 14.95
C GLU A 363 15.72 0.16 15.20
N HIS A 364 15.63 1.06 14.22
CA HIS A 364 15.90 2.46 14.50
C HIS A 364 14.89 2.98 15.52
N VAL A 365 15.37 3.24 16.74
CA VAL A 365 14.61 3.87 17.81
C VAL A 365 15.07 5.33 17.90
N PRO A 366 14.24 6.29 17.47
CA PRO A 366 14.60 7.69 17.56
C PRO A 366 14.77 8.08 19.03
N SER A 367 15.85 8.77 19.36
CA SER A 367 16.18 9.29 20.67
C SER A 367 15.12 10.28 21.18
N ALA A 368 15.14 10.58 22.48
CA ALA A 368 14.23 11.58 23.05
C ALA A 368 14.40 12.97 22.41
N VAL A 369 15.64 13.33 22.03
CA VAL A 369 15.96 14.60 21.37
C VAL A 369 15.38 14.64 19.95
N GLU A 370 15.64 13.60 19.14
CA GLU A 370 15.08 13.50 17.78
C GLU A 370 13.55 13.55 17.81
N ARG A 371 12.94 12.85 18.78
CA ARG A 371 11.49 12.88 18.99
C ARG A 371 10.98 14.27 19.32
N GLY A 372 11.61 14.98 20.26
CA GLY A 372 11.23 16.35 20.62
C GLY A 372 11.34 17.31 19.42
N GLN A 373 12.45 17.24 18.69
CA GLN A 373 12.67 18.07 17.50
C GLN A 373 11.63 17.80 16.40
N LEU A 374 11.30 16.55 16.13
CA LEU A 374 10.24 16.19 15.18
C LEU A 374 8.86 16.66 15.62
N ASP A 375 8.56 16.62 16.91
CA ASP A 375 7.29 17.11 17.44
C ASP A 375 7.20 18.64 17.30
N ASP A 376 8.30 19.36 17.52
CA ASP A 376 8.39 20.82 17.29
C ASP A 376 8.24 21.19 15.80
N ILE A 377 8.89 20.43 14.91
CA ILE A 377 8.76 20.57 13.46
C ILE A 377 7.29 20.35 13.05
N ALA A 378 6.69 19.26 13.54
CA ALA A 378 5.33 18.89 13.18
C ALA A 378 4.29 19.92 13.70
N CYS A 379 4.50 20.42 14.92
CA CYS A 379 3.65 21.45 15.54
C CYS A 379 3.68 22.76 14.75
N GLN A 380 4.87 23.28 14.41
CA GLN A 380 5.00 24.50 13.63
C GLN A 380 4.43 24.36 12.22
N ALA A 381 4.66 23.21 11.57
CA ALA A 381 4.07 22.93 10.28
C ALA A 381 2.54 22.90 10.34
N GLY A 382 1.96 22.22 11.35
CA GLY A 382 0.52 22.18 11.56
C GLY A 382 -0.10 23.56 11.81
N GLN A 383 0.55 24.40 12.63
CA GLN A 383 0.15 25.79 12.84
C GLN A 383 0.13 26.60 11.54
N TRP A 384 1.20 26.51 10.75
CA TRP A 384 1.29 27.25 9.49
C TRP A 384 0.27 26.74 8.45
N LEU A 385 0.07 25.43 8.36
CA LEU A 385 -0.92 24.82 7.47
C LEU A 385 -2.34 25.26 7.83
N GLU A 386 -2.68 25.32 9.12
CA GLU A 386 -3.98 25.84 9.57
C GLU A 386 -4.15 27.31 9.21
N TRP A 387 -3.13 28.13 9.47
CA TRP A 387 -3.14 29.53 9.04
C TRP A 387 -3.33 29.66 7.52
N HIS A 388 -2.66 28.83 6.72
CA HIS A 388 -2.78 28.84 5.26
C HIS A 388 -4.19 28.46 4.79
N GLU A 389 -4.82 27.44 5.41
CA GLU A 389 -6.23 27.11 5.17
C GLU A 389 -7.15 28.29 5.53
N GLN A 390 -6.98 28.86 6.72
CA GLN A 390 -7.86 29.92 7.24
C GLN A 390 -7.59 31.30 6.62
N THR A 391 -6.44 31.48 5.96
CA THR A 391 -6.01 32.76 5.38
C THR A 391 -6.02 32.73 3.86
N THR A 392 -5.08 32.01 3.26
CA THR A 392 -4.89 32.03 1.81
C THR A 392 -6.04 31.34 1.07
N VAL A 393 -6.49 30.18 1.54
CA VAL A 393 -7.56 29.42 0.87
C VAL A 393 -8.90 30.14 0.98
N LEU A 394 -9.24 30.67 2.16
CA LEU A 394 -10.46 31.45 2.34
C LEU A 394 -10.42 32.79 1.60
N ASP A 395 -9.26 33.42 1.44
CA ASP A 395 -9.13 34.62 0.57
C ASP A 395 -9.40 34.29 -0.89
N ALA A 396 -8.96 33.12 -1.36
CA ALA A 396 -9.25 32.66 -2.73
C ALA A 396 -10.75 32.40 -2.94
N LEU A 397 -11.44 31.86 -1.93
CA LEU A 397 -12.91 31.70 -1.98
C LEU A 397 -13.62 33.05 -1.99
N GLU A 398 -13.21 34.00 -1.15
CA GLU A 398 -13.77 35.35 -1.09
C GLU A 398 -13.65 36.09 -2.44
N ASP A 399 -12.46 36.07 -3.07
CA ASP A 399 -12.26 36.65 -4.40
C ASP A 399 -13.07 35.92 -5.48
N LEU A 400 -13.13 34.58 -5.42
CA LEU A 400 -13.97 33.80 -6.33
C LEU A 400 -15.44 34.21 -6.23
N HIS A 401 -15.96 34.40 -5.01
CA HIS A 401 -17.33 34.86 -4.79
C HIS A 401 -17.60 36.23 -5.38
N GLY A 402 -16.73 37.21 -5.10
CA GLY A 402 -16.86 38.56 -5.66
C GLY A 402 -16.87 38.55 -7.19
N ARG A 403 -15.97 37.78 -7.81
CA ARG A 403 -15.90 37.64 -9.28
C ARG A 403 -17.11 36.93 -9.86
N ALA A 404 -17.57 35.85 -9.23
CA ALA A 404 -18.72 35.09 -9.68
C ALA A 404 -19.98 35.97 -9.67
N ARG A 405 -20.20 36.73 -8.60
CA ARG A 405 -21.29 37.71 -8.52
C ARG A 405 -21.24 38.78 -9.61
N ALA A 406 -20.06 39.35 -9.84
CA ALA A 406 -19.87 40.35 -10.90
C ALA A 406 -20.14 39.76 -12.30
N ALA A 407 -19.85 38.48 -12.53
CA ALA A 407 -20.18 37.80 -13.76
C ALA A 407 -21.70 37.62 -13.94
N THR A 408 -22.44 37.25 -12.89
CA THR A 408 -23.90 37.11 -12.92
C THR A 408 -24.60 38.45 -13.19
N HIS A 409 -24.17 39.54 -12.55
CA HIS A 409 -24.75 40.87 -12.78
C HIS A 409 -24.60 41.36 -14.22
N ARG A 410 -23.47 41.06 -14.87
CA ARG A 410 -23.25 41.41 -16.29
C ARG A 410 -24.12 40.61 -17.26
N ASN A 411 -24.52 39.40 -16.90
CA ASN A 411 -25.40 38.57 -17.71
C ASN A 411 -26.89 38.94 -17.57
N GLY A 412 -27.32 39.47 -16.41
CA GLY A 412 -28.70 39.90 -16.20
C GLY A 412 -29.05 41.29 -16.78
N GLN A 413 -28.07 42.03 -17.29
CA GLN A 413 -28.24 43.34 -17.95
C GLN A 413 -28.20 43.26 -19.48
N ARG A 414 -27.96 42.07 -20.05
CA ARG A 414 -28.08 41.76 -21.48
C ARG A 414 -29.34 40.96 -21.71
#